data_AF-A0A1I9YCR3-F1
#
_entry.id   AF-A0A1I9YCR3-F1
#
_cell.length_a   1.000
_cell.length_b   1.000
_cell.length_c   1.000
_cell.angle_alpha   90.00
_cell.angle_beta   90.00
_cell.angle_gamma   90.00
#
_symmetry.space_group_name_H-M   'P 1'
#
loop_
_entity.id
_entity.type
_entity.pdbx_description
1 polymer ?
#
loop_
_entity_poly.entity_id
_entity_poly.type
_entity_poly.pdbx_seq_one_letter_code
_entity_poly.pdbx_strand_id
1 'polypeptide(L)'
;MADKNVANPAVFSDAAALNDKGMPVIELITQMFVDGQPFGEIATFAIPVLRHCKKVTADALIGLLDAVSARNPQETMMLGGEVQTVIKRDVKLGFSCLERVLNGASVQTGTAAVLAIAIAQVERGKCIPYFVALGEREGAHCSAAALYALASLGGKHLAESGCVDDLRKLFHIARSRECCSDVAFNFLCHLASFDPASLRELGDCVQAGSEPAFLAGIRWLRFAGPELLTSEVSEFLLQLTRLSVQNPEYLNEVESNLSMYLHKPENRSIAYEMLDILSGAISWDFGHARSGPSYAVVADKQVLSTVAAKWLLQDAFLKEALQSLLTLGVSHGQTIQADVAAFQNATPGARRRAVHRLLGLSNSGTLVARFLLELALDKGNQSWAQEAFLDVVGNYLSVEYPGEIRDFLKSAARSLPRGKFRTATEEVLKHVLDWAKVLQDLPVLPELAPTRDRRLALRLAIQRRDAEISRMVEEKSVMAQIVSRAYIKQGRRFAVRMPDGSTTVTEMKTVSVEFELPSSEVLNPLEALLSRTAYVAGGAK
;
A
#
# COMPACT_ATOMS: atom_id res chain seq x y z
N MET A 1 8.91 12.84 -15.16
CA MET A 1 8.15 13.83 -15.94
C MET A 1 8.59 13.70 -17.39
N ALA A 2 7.87 12.91 -18.18
CA ALA A 2 8.10 12.79 -19.62
C ALA A 2 7.11 13.72 -20.33
N ASP A 3 7.59 14.50 -21.29
CA ASP A 3 6.84 15.50 -22.04
C ASP A 3 5.56 14.91 -22.66
N LYS A 4 4.40 15.39 -22.22
CA LYS A 4 3.07 14.99 -22.72
C LYS A 4 2.65 15.67 -24.04
N ASN A 5 3.55 16.38 -24.72
CA ASN A 5 3.23 17.15 -25.95
C ASN A 5 4.11 16.71 -27.13
N VAL A 6 4.01 15.45 -27.55
CA VAL A 6 4.80 14.93 -28.69
C VAL A 6 4.17 15.26 -30.05
N ALA A 7 2.93 15.77 -30.11
CA ALA A 7 2.28 16.18 -31.36
C ALA A 7 1.76 17.62 -31.31
N ASN A 8 2.07 18.41 -32.34
CA ASN A 8 1.66 19.81 -32.48
C ASN A 8 0.14 19.90 -32.76
N PRO A 9 -0.66 20.64 -31.98
CA PRO A 9 -2.11 20.82 -32.20
C PRO A 9 -2.50 21.24 -33.63
N ALA A 10 -1.60 21.91 -34.35
CA ALA A 10 -1.81 22.27 -35.76
C ALA A 10 -2.00 21.03 -36.66
N VAL A 11 -1.23 19.96 -36.42
CA VAL A 11 -1.30 18.73 -37.23
C VAL A 11 -2.65 18.02 -37.08
N PHE A 12 -3.21 18.00 -35.87
CA PHE A 12 -4.54 17.43 -35.64
C PHE A 12 -5.65 18.26 -36.27
N SER A 13 -5.53 19.59 -36.25
CA SER A 13 -6.47 20.49 -36.92
C SER A 13 -6.44 20.31 -38.44
N ASP A 14 -5.25 20.15 -39.03
CA ASP A 14 -5.09 19.95 -40.47
C ASP A 14 -5.66 18.59 -40.90
N ALA A 15 -5.39 17.53 -40.15
CA ALA A 15 -5.99 16.21 -40.39
C ALA A 15 -7.52 16.23 -40.25
N ALA A 16 -8.06 16.93 -39.25
CA ALA A 16 -9.50 17.09 -39.09
C ALA A 16 -10.14 17.92 -40.23
N ALA A 17 -9.44 18.91 -40.76
CA ALA A 17 -9.91 19.69 -41.91
C ALA A 17 -10.05 18.83 -43.18
N LEU A 18 -9.23 17.78 -43.33
CA LEU A 18 -9.40 16.79 -44.40
C LEU A 18 -10.68 15.98 -44.20
N ASN A 19 -11.00 15.60 -42.96
CA ASN A 19 -12.25 14.91 -42.64
C ASN A 19 -13.48 15.76 -43.02
N ASP A 20 -13.44 17.05 -42.69
CA ASP A 20 -14.53 17.98 -43.00
C ASP A 20 -14.71 18.23 -44.51
N LYS A 21 -13.68 17.98 -45.31
CA LYS A 21 -13.68 18.02 -46.79
C LYS A 21 -14.13 16.70 -47.42
N GLY A 22 -14.54 15.71 -46.63
CA GLY A 22 -15.06 14.43 -47.09
C GLY A 22 -14.02 13.33 -47.23
N MET A 23 -12.79 13.52 -46.72
CA MET A 23 -11.84 12.41 -46.61
C MET A 23 -12.20 11.54 -45.39
N PRO A 24 -12.08 10.21 -45.48
CA PRO A 24 -12.56 9.29 -44.43
C PRO A 24 -11.53 9.14 -43.29
N VAL A 25 -11.15 10.24 -42.63
CA VAL A 25 -10.06 10.22 -41.62
C VAL A 25 -10.43 9.35 -40.42
N ILE A 26 -11.68 9.38 -39.96
CA ILE A 26 -12.15 8.55 -38.86
C ILE A 26 -12.16 7.06 -39.24
N GLU A 27 -12.50 6.75 -40.49
CA GLU A 27 -12.49 5.36 -41.00
C GLU A 27 -11.05 4.87 -41.17
N LEU A 28 -10.10 5.74 -41.54
CA LEU A 28 -8.67 5.41 -41.55
C LEU A 28 -8.16 5.08 -40.15
N ILE A 29 -8.54 5.86 -39.13
CA ILE A 29 -8.21 5.57 -37.73
C ILE A 29 -8.84 4.24 -37.30
N THR A 30 -10.09 3.99 -37.71
CA THR A 30 -10.79 2.72 -37.47
C THR A 30 -10.03 1.56 -38.09
N GLN A 31 -9.58 1.70 -39.34
CA GLN A 31 -8.80 0.69 -40.04
C GLN A 31 -7.46 0.41 -39.34
N MET A 32 -6.79 1.42 -38.77
CA MET A 32 -5.57 1.20 -37.97
C MET A 32 -5.81 0.25 -36.77
N PHE A 33 -6.98 0.34 -36.14
CA PHE A 33 -7.36 -0.59 -35.07
C PHE A 33 -7.61 -2.00 -35.60
N VAL A 34 -8.33 -2.12 -36.73
CA VAL A 34 -8.60 -3.40 -37.40
C VAL A 34 -7.31 -4.08 -37.86
N ASP A 35 -6.33 -3.29 -38.34
CA ASP A 35 -5.02 -3.76 -38.81
C ASP A 35 -4.07 -4.12 -37.64
N GLY A 36 -4.50 -3.94 -36.39
CA GLY A 36 -3.75 -4.36 -35.21
C GLY A 36 -2.60 -3.43 -34.79
N GLN A 37 -2.57 -2.18 -35.27
CA GLN A 37 -1.54 -1.20 -34.88
C GLN A 37 -1.52 -0.98 -33.35
N PRO A 38 -0.39 -0.65 -32.70
CA PRO A 38 -0.34 -0.55 -31.23
C PRO A 38 -1.30 0.51 -30.67
N PHE A 39 -2.13 0.15 -29.67
CA PHE A 39 -3.14 1.07 -29.09
C PHE A 39 -2.52 2.39 -28.63
N GLY A 40 -1.36 2.32 -27.94
CA GLY A 40 -0.67 3.51 -27.44
C GLY A 40 -0.27 4.50 -28.53
N GLU A 41 0.07 4.02 -29.72
CA GLU A 41 0.44 4.88 -30.86
C GLU A 41 -0.80 5.53 -31.47
N ILE A 42 -1.85 4.75 -31.72
CA ILE A 42 -3.11 5.28 -32.28
C ILE A 42 -3.77 6.26 -31.30
N ALA A 43 -3.79 5.92 -30.00
CA ALA A 43 -4.36 6.75 -28.94
C ALA A 43 -3.61 8.08 -28.77
N THR A 44 -2.29 8.08 -28.99
CA THR A 44 -1.47 9.29 -28.82
C THR A 44 -1.48 10.17 -30.07
N PHE A 45 -1.47 9.58 -31.27
CA PHE A 45 -1.20 10.31 -32.51
C PHE A 45 -2.37 10.42 -33.49
N ALA A 46 -3.41 9.62 -33.34
CA ALA A 46 -4.52 9.58 -34.32
C ALA A 46 -5.86 9.96 -33.68
N ILE A 47 -6.16 9.41 -32.51
CA ILE A 47 -7.40 9.67 -31.76
C ILE A 47 -7.63 11.15 -31.41
N PRO A 48 -6.63 11.96 -31.03
CA PRO A 48 -6.83 13.38 -30.76
C PRO A 48 -7.33 14.20 -31.97
N VAL A 49 -7.29 13.66 -33.19
CA VAL A 49 -7.89 14.31 -34.38
C VAL A 49 -9.41 14.45 -34.23
N LEU A 50 -10.07 13.51 -33.53
CA LEU A 50 -11.51 13.54 -33.29
C LEU A 50 -11.97 14.82 -32.60
N ARG A 51 -11.17 15.34 -31.67
CA ARG A 51 -11.39 16.65 -31.02
C ARG A 51 -11.52 17.79 -32.01
N HIS A 52 -11.01 17.70 -33.23
CA HIS A 52 -10.99 18.79 -34.19
C HIS A 52 -11.98 18.60 -35.35
N CYS A 53 -12.50 17.38 -35.57
CA CYS A 53 -13.49 17.10 -36.62
C CYS A 53 -14.81 17.84 -36.37
N LYS A 54 -15.29 18.60 -37.37
CA LYS A 54 -16.59 19.31 -37.28
C LYS A 54 -17.73 18.45 -37.80
N LYS A 55 -17.46 17.60 -38.79
CA LYS A 55 -18.43 16.67 -39.37
C LYS A 55 -18.07 15.24 -38.99
N VAL A 56 -18.83 14.67 -38.06
CA VAL A 56 -18.71 13.26 -37.68
C VAL A 56 -20.06 12.59 -37.95
N THR A 57 -20.06 11.48 -38.69
CA THR A 57 -21.27 10.70 -38.95
C THR A 57 -21.45 9.64 -37.87
N ALA A 58 -22.69 9.18 -37.68
CA ALA A 58 -22.99 8.14 -36.71
C ALA A 58 -22.24 6.83 -37.05
N ASP A 59 -22.19 6.45 -38.33
CA ASP A 59 -21.51 5.23 -38.78
C ASP A 59 -20.00 5.28 -38.52
N ALA A 60 -19.35 6.41 -38.79
CA ALA A 60 -17.91 6.55 -38.55
C ALA A 60 -17.57 6.51 -37.05
N LEU A 61 -18.40 7.13 -36.21
CA LEU A 61 -18.18 7.13 -34.76
C LEU A 61 -18.43 5.76 -34.14
N ILE A 62 -19.53 5.09 -34.52
CA ILE A 62 -19.86 3.74 -34.04
C ILE A 62 -18.79 2.76 -34.51
N GLY A 63 -18.42 2.78 -35.79
CA GLY A 63 -17.42 1.89 -36.36
C GLY A 63 -16.07 2.00 -35.66
N LEU A 64 -15.64 3.22 -35.31
CA LEU A 64 -14.43 3.44 -34.53
C LEU A 64 -14.52 2.81 -33.13
N LEU A 65 -15.62 3.06 -32.41
CA LEU A 65 -15.80 2.55 -31.06
C LEU A 65 -15.91 1.03 -31.04
N ASP A 66 -16.60 0.44 -32.01
CA ASP A 66 -16.73 -1.01 -32.15
C ASP A 66 -15.39 -1.67 -32.50
N ALA A 67 -14.57 -1.04 -33.34
CA ALA A 67 -13.23 -1.55 -33.66
C ALA A 67 -12.32 -1.55 -32.43
N VAL A 68 -12.42 -0.54 -31.57
CA VAL A 68 -11.64 -0.45 -30.33
C VAL A 68 -12.19 -1.46 -29.30
N SER A 69 -13.52 -1.55 -29.14
CA SER A 69 -14.13 -2.42 -28.15
C SER A 69 -14.01 -3.90 -28.51
N ALA A 70 -13.96 -4.25 -29.80
CA ALA A 70 -13.67 -5.61 -30.24
C ALA A 70 -12.25 -6.06 -29.86
N ARG A 71 -11.30 -5.13 -29.79
CA ARG A 71 -9.91 -5.42 -29.38
C ARG A 71 -9.78 -5.46 -27.86
N ASN A 72 -10.27 -4.43 -27.18
CA ASN A 72 -10.23 -4.32 -25.73
C ASN A 72 -11.34 -3.38 -25.21
N PRO A 73 -12.37 -3.90 -24.53
CA PRO A 73 -13.44 -3.09 -23.96
C PRO A 73 -12.94 -2.01 -22.99
N GLN A 74 -11.84 -2.24 -22.26
CA GLN A 74 -11.28 -1.25 -21.32
C GLN A 74 -10.63 -0.07 -22.05
N GLU A 75 -9.99 -0.31 -23.19
CA GLU A 75 -9.39 0.73 -24.03
C GLU A 75 -10.44 1.65 -24.64
N THR A 76 -11.66 1.15 -24.84
CA THR A 76 -12.78 1.96 -25.36
C THR A 76 -13.14 3.08 -24.40
N MET A 77 -13.11 2.81 -23.09
CA MET A 77 -13.37 3.81 -22.05
C MET A 77 -12.37 4.98 -22.07
N MET A 78 -11.14 4.75 -22.54
CA MET A 78 -10.12 5.80 -22.67
C MET A 78 -10.48 6.84 -23.74
N LEU A 79 -11.39 6.52 -24.67
CA LEU A 79 -11.86 7.43 -25.72
C LEU A 79 -12.92 8.41 -25.22
N GLY A 80 -13.42 8.26 -23.99
CA GLY A 80 -14.55 9.03 -23.46
C GLY A 80 -14.39 10.55 -23.62
N GLY A 81 -13.20 11.10 -23.36
CA GLY A 81 -12.96 12.55 -23.48
C GLY A 81 -13.01 13.08 -24.92
N GLU A 82 -12.60 12.27 -25.89
CA GLU A 82 -12.65 12.63 -27.32
C GLU A 82 -14.08 12.57 -27.83
N VAL A 83 -14.78 11.47 -27.51
CA VAL A 83 -16.19 11.27 -27.85
C VAL A 83 -17.07 12.36 -27.23
N GLN A 84 -16.83 12.70 -25.96
CA GLN A 84 -17.51 13.81 -25.29
C GLN A 84 -17.34 15.13 -26.05
N THR A 85 -16.15 15.40 -26.61
CA THR A 85 -15.91 16.63 -27.38
C THR A 85 -16.70 16.65 -28.69
N VAL A 86 -16.82 15.50 -29.36
CA VAL A 86 -17.65 15.34 -30.55
C VAL A 86 -19.14 15.53 -30.22
N ILE A 87 -19.64 14.85 -29.19
CA ILE A 87 -21.06 14.93 -28.76
C ILE A 87 -21.40 16.33 -28.25
N LYS A 88 -20.47 17.07 -27.64
CA LYS A 88 -20.68 18.46 -27.23
C LYS A 88 -21.01 19.39 -28.40
N ARG A 89 -20.58 19.06 -29.63
CA ARG A 89 -20.88 19.84 -30.85
C ARG A 89 -22.23 19.48 -31.44
N ASP A 90 -22.61 18.21 -31.34
CA ASP A 90 -23.90 17.71 -31.79
C ASP A 90 -24.42 16.64 -30.82
N VAL A 91 -25.25 17.08 -29.88
CA VAL A 91 -25.84 16.20 -28.86
C VAL A 91 -26.81 15.20 -29.50
N LYS A 92 -27.49 15.58 -30.58
CA LYS A 92 -28.44 14.70 -31.28
C LYS A 92 -27.71 13.53 -31.94
N LEU A 93 -26.50 13.77 -32.46
CA LEU A 93 -25.62 12.70 -32.94
C LEU A 93 -25.34 11.68 -31.83
N GLY A 94 -25.02 12.14 -30.61
CA GLY A 94 -24.78 11.25 -29.46
C GLY A 94 -25.96 10.32 -29.18
N PHE A 95 -27.17 10.87 -29.01
CA PHE A 95 -28.38 10.07 -28.77
C PHE A 95 -28.71 9.14 -29.95
N SER A 96 -28.53 9.61 -31.18
CA SER A 96 -28.75 8.79 -32.38
C SER A 96 -27.77 7.62 -32.44
N CYS A 97 -26.49 7.84 -32.13
CA CYS A 97 -25.50 6.77 -32.07
C CYS A 97 -25.85 5.74 -30.99
N LEU A 98 -26.22 6.21 -29.79
CA LEU A 98 -26.58 5.33 -28.68
C LEU A 98 -27.77 4.44 -29.03
N GLU A 99 -28.87 5.01 -29.55
CA GLU A 99 -30.04 4.24 -29.96
C GLU A 99 -29.72 3.26 -31.11
N ARG A 100 -28.86 3.63 -32.07
CA ARG A 100 -28.43 2.70 -33.14
C ARG A 100 -27.64 1.52 -32.59
N VAL A 101 -26.74 1.75 -31.62
CA VAL A 101 -25.94 0.70 -30.99
C VAL A 101 -26.81 -0.24 -30.16
N LEU A 102 -27.75 0.31 -29.38
CA LEU A 102 -28.63 -0.49 -28.52
C LEU A 102 -29.65 -1.32 -29.32
N ASN A 103 -30.08 -0.85 -30.50
CA ASN A 103 -30.98 -1.58 -31.39
C ASN A 103 -30.24 -2.51 -32.39
N GLY A 104 -28.91 -2.57 -32.33
CA GLY A 104 -28.10 -3.39 -33.23
C GLY A 104 -28.17 -4.89 -32.92
N ALA A 105 -27.92 -5.73 -33.92
CA ALA A 105 -27.96 -7.21 -33.78
C ALA A 105 -26.86 -7.77 -32.85
N SER A 106 -25.74 -7.04 -32.69
CA SER A 106 -24.64 -7.38 -31.78
C SER A 106 -24.27 -6.14 -30.95
N VAL A 107 -24.87 -5.99 -29.77
CA VAL A 107 -24.63 -4.82 -28.92
C VAL A 107 -23.25 -4.93 -28.28
N GLN A 108 -22.33 -4.03 -28.65
CA GLN A 108 -21.05 -3.89 -27.97
C GLN A 108 -21.21 -3.02 -26.71
N THR A 109 -21.21 -3.66 -25.53
CA THR A 109 -21.44 -2.98 -24.25
C THR A 109 -20.46 -1.85 -23.99
N GLY A 110 -19.20 -1.96 -24.45
CA GLY A 110 -18.19 -0.91 -24.35
C GLY A 110 -18.57 0.35 -25.13
N THR A 111 -18.97 0.19 -26.39
CA THR A 111 -19.45 1.29 -27.25
C THR A 111 -20.67 1.99 -26.65
N ALA A 112 -21.67 1.22 -26.21
CA ALA A 112 -22.88 1.78 -25.60
C ALA A 112 -22.56 2.57 -24.32
N ALA A 113 -21.67 2.04 -23.47
CA ALA A 113 -21.28 2.69 -22.23
C ALA A 113 -20.53 4.01 -22.48
N VAL A 114 -19.58 4.05 -23.41
CA VAL A 114 -18.82 5.29 -23.73
C VAL A 114 -19.73 6.38 -24.28
N LEU A 115 -20.65 6.02 -25.19
CA LEU A 115 -21.64 6.96 -25.71
C LEU A 115 -22.54 7.49 -24.59
N ALA A 116 -23.03 6.60 -23.73
CA ALA A 116 -23.91 6.95 -22.61
C ALA A 116 -23.21 7.88 -21.60
N ILE A 117 -21.96 7.57 -21.22
CA ILE A 117 -21.12 8.44 -20.37
C ILE A 117 -20.91 9.80 -21.03
N ALA A 118 -20.54 9.83 -22.31
CA ALA A 118 -20.26 11.08 -23.01
C ALA A 118 -21.49 11.98 -23.13
N ILE A 119 -22.67 11.42 -23.43
CA ILE A 119 -23.95 12.13 -23.40
C ILE A 119 -24.21 12.70 -22.00
N ALA A 120 -24.06 11.86 -20.96
CA ALA A 120 -24.30 12.27 -19.59
C ALA A 120 -23.39 13.42 -19.15
N GLN A 121 -22.10 13.36 -19.48
CA GLN A 121 -21.16 14.44 -19.17
C GLN A 121 -21.45 15.75 -19.90
N VAL A 122 -22.05 15.69 -21.11
CA VAL A 122 -22.43 16.88 -21.89
C VAL A 122 -23.74 17.50 -21.37
N GLU A 123 -24.79 16.70 -21.23
CA GLU A 123 -26.13 17.17 -20.86
C GLU A 123 -26.34 17.32 -19.33
N ARG A 124 -25.45 16.72 -18.54
CA ARG A 124 -25.49 16.72 -17.06
C ARG A 124 -26.85 16.26 -16.53
N GLY A 125 -27.40 16.92 -15.51
CA GLY A 125 -28.68 16.54 -14.90
C GLY A 125 -29.89 16.46 -15.85
N LYS A 126 -29.84 17.09 -17.04
CA LYS A 126 -30.97 17.10 -17.99
C LYS A 126 -31.26 15.74 -18.61
N CYS A 127 -30.25 14.86 -18.70
CA CYS A 127 -30.40 13.54 -19.30
C CYS A 127 -30.83 12.45 -18.31
N ILE A 128 -30.94 12.76 -17.01
CA ILE A 128 -31.31 11.78 -15.98
C ILE A 128 -32.63 11.07 -16.30
N PRO A 129 -33.74 11.77 -16.66
CA PRO A 129 -34.99 11.09 -17.00
C PRO A 129 -34.87 10.15 -18.20
N TYR A 130 -34.05 10.52 -19.19
CA TYR A 130 -33.79 9.66 -20.35
C TYR A 130 -33.08 8.37 -19.93
N PHE A 131 -32.02 8.47 -19.12
CA PHE A 131 -31.26 7.29 -18.71
C PHE A 131 -32.03 6.40 -17.73
N VAL A 132 -32.89 6.97 -16.88
CA VAL A 132 -33.83 6.18 -16.06
C VAL A 132 -34.76 5.38 -16.97
N ALA A 133 -35.44 6.04 -17.91
CA ALA A 133 -36.35 5.36 -18.84
C ALA A 133 -35.63 4.34 -19.74
N LEU A 134 -34.39 4.62 -20.15
CA LEU A 134 -33.56 3.70 -20.92
C LEU A 134 -33.24 2.44 -20.12
N GLY A 135 -32.85 2.60 -18.85
CA GLY A 135 -32.45 1.50 -18.00
C GLY A 135 -33.60 0.56 -17.61
N GLU A 136 -34.84 1.06 -17.64
CA GLU A 136 -36.07 0.29 -17.44
C GLU A 136 -36.45 -0.57 -18.66
N ARG A 137 -35.96 -0.25 -19.86
CA ARG A 137 -36.21 -1.05 -21.07
C ARG A 137 -35.72 -2.50 -20.91
N GLU A 138 -36.33 -3.43 -21.62
CA GLU A 138 -35.85 -4.81 -21.70
C GLU A 138 -34.45 -4.86 -22.33
N GLY A 139 -33.54 -5.66 -21.74
CA GLY A 139 -32.17 -5.85 -22.25
C GLY A 139 -31.07 -5.38 -21.28
N ALA A 140 -30.18 -6.29 -20.88
CA ALA A 140 -29.07 -6.01 -19.97
C ALA A 140 -28.17 -4.85 -20.43
N HIS A 141 -27.96 -4.71 -21.74
CA HIS A 141 -27.16 -3.63 -22.33
C HIS A 141 -27.77 -2.23 -22.11
N CYS A 142 -29.11 -2.09 -22.15
CA CYS A 142 -29.80 -0.83 -21.87
C CYS A 142 -29.60 -0.39 -20.41
N SER A 143 -29.77 -1.32 -19.46
CA SER A 143 -29.51 -1.05 -18.04
C SER A 143 -28.05 -0.73 -17.78
N ALA A 144 -27.11 -1.50 -18.35
CA ALA A 144 -25.69 -1.23 -18.17
C ALA A 144 -25.31 0.17 -18.69
N ALA A 145 -25.73 0.53 -19.90
CA ALA A 145 -25.47 1.86 -20.47
C ALA A 145 -26.05 2.99 -19.62
N ALA A 146 -27.30 2.83 -19.16
CA ALA A 146 -27.96 3.78 -18.26
C ALA A 146 -27.20 3.95 -16.94
N LEU A 147 -26.78 2.85 -16.31
CA LEU A 147 -26.03 2.90 -15.05
C LEU A 147 -24.66 3.55 -15.22
N TYR A 148 -23.92 3.25 -16.29
CA TYR A 148 -22.65 3.92 -16.59
C TYR A 148 -22.82 5.43 -16.79
N ALA A 149 -23.84 5.84 -17.54
CA ALA A 149 -24.18 7.24 -17.73
C ALA A 149 -24.46 7.94 -16.39
N LEU A 150 -25.36 7.39 -15.58
CA LEU A 150 -25.78 7.97 -14.31
C LEU A 150 -24.64 7.98 -13.29
N ALA A 151 -23.85 6.91 -13.19
CA ALA A 151 -22.67 6.85 -12.33
C ALA A 151 -21.65 7.96 -12.67
N SER A 152 -21.52 8.32 -13.95
CA SER A 152 -20.57 9.35 -14.38
C SER A 152 -20.96 10.76 -13.92
N LEU A 153 -22.26 11.05 -13.70
CA LEU A 153 -22.74 12.39 -13.34
C LEU A 153 -22.28 12.86 -11.95
N GLY A 154 -21.79 11.94 -11.12
CA GLY A 154 -21.38 12.23 -9.74
C GLY A 154 -22.56 12.48 -8.79
N GLY A 155 -22.30 12.34 -7.49
CA GLY A 155 -23.37 12.34 -6.48
C GLY A 155 -24.18 13.64 -6.41
N LYS A 156 -23.54 14.79 -6.65
CA LYS A 156 -24.22 16.10 -6.59
C LYS A 156 -25.36 16.24 -7.61
N HIS A 157 -25.11 15.87 -8.87
CA HIS A 157 -26.13 15.99 -9.92
C HIS A 157 -27.27 14.99 -9.76
N LEU A 158 -26.97 13.80 -9.23
CA LEU A 158 -27.98 12.80 -8.91
C LEU A 158 -28.84 13.26 -7.71
N ALA A 159 -28.23 13.82 -6.66
CA ALA A 159 -28.95 14.36 -5.51
C ALA A 159 -29.88 15.52 -5.90
N GLU A 160 -29.42 16.44 -6.74
CA GLU A 160 -30.19 17.60 -7.22
C GLU A 160 -31.36 17.22 -8.14
N SER A 161 -31.38 15.99 -8.68
CA SER A 161 -32.43 15.54 -9.61
C SER A 161 -33.79 15.28 -8.95
N GLY A 162 -33.79 14.98 -7.64
CA GLY A 162 -35.00 14.55 -6.93
C GLY A 162 -35.52 13.16 -7.31
N CYS A 163 -34.81 12.41 -8.18
CA CYS A 163 -35.24 11.10 -8.69
C CYS A 163 -34.64 9.90 -7.91
N VAL A 164 -34.27 10.06 -6.64
CA VAL A 164 -33.52 9.03 -5.88
C VAL A 164 -34.26 7.69 -5.84
N ASP A 165 -35.58 7.69 -5.64
CA ASP A 165 -36.37 6.46 -5.61
C ASP A 165 -36.37 5.73 -6.96
N ASP A 166 -36.41 6.46 -8.07
CA ASP A 166 -36.37 5.85 -9.42
C ASP A 166 -34.98 5.33 -9.74
N LEU A 167 -33.92 6.01 -9.27
CA LEU A 167 -32.55 5.51 -9.38
C LEU A 167 -32.36 4.21 -8.58
N ARG A 168 -32.97 4.09 -7.40
CA ARG A 168 -32.95 2.83 -6.62
C ARG A 168 -33.76 1.71 -7.27
N LYS A 169 -34.93 2.02 -7.85
CA LYS A 169 -35.67 1.04 -8.67
C LYS A 169 -34.81 0.53 -9.82
N LEU A 170 -34.11 1.44 -10.51
CA LEU A 170 -33.21 1.07 -11.60
C LEU A 170 -32.08 0.14 -11.13
N PHE A 171 -31.49 0.40 -9.96
CA PHE A 171 -30.54 -0.54 -9.34
C PHE A 171 -31.13 -1.94 -9.20
N HIS A 172 -32.34 -2.08 -8.65
CA HIS A 172 -32.98 -3.38 -8.49
C HIS A 172 -33.26 -4.08 -9.82
N ILE A 173 -33.71 -3.34 -10.84
CA ILE A 173 -33.93 -3.86 -12.20
C ILE A 173 -32.62 -4.34 -12.82
N ALA A 174 -31.53 -3.61 -12.64
CA ALA A 174 -30.24 -4.00 -13.18
C ALA A 174 -29.64 -5.19 -12.41
N ARG A 175 -29.79 -5.22 -11.07
CA ARG A 175 -29.30 -6.31 -10.22
C ARG A 175 -29.95 -7.65 -10.56
N SER A 176 -31.21 -7.66 -10.98
CA SER A 176 -31.90 -8.90 -11.37
C SER A 176 -31.48 -9.44 -12.76
N ARG A 177 -30.64 -8.70 -13.50
CA ARG A 177 -30.13 -9.11 -14.81
C ARG A 177 -28.72 -9.70 -14.63
N GLU A 178 -28.53 -10.96 -15.05
CA GLU A 178 -27.31 -11.76 -14.81
C GLU A 178 -26.00 -11.04 -15.20
N CYS A 179 -26.01 -10.18 -16.22
CA CYS A 179 -24.80 -9.52 -16.74
C CYS A 179 -24.54 -8.09 -16.20
N CYS A 180 -25.36 -7.60 -15.26
CA CYS A 180 -25.31 -6.21 -14.82
C CYS A 180 -24.96 -6.02 -13.34
N SER A 181 -24.73 -7.12 -12.60
CA SER A 181 -24.55 -7.07 -11.14
C SER A 181 -23.43 -6.12 -10.69
N ASP A 182 -22.24 -6.24 -11.28
CA ASP A 182 -21.08 -5.40 -10.94
C ASP A 182 -21.35 -3.90 -11.20
N VAL A 183 -21.96 -3.59 -12.34
CA VAL A 183 -22.29 -2.20 -12.72
C VAL A 183 -23.37 -1.64 -11.82
N ALA A 184 -24.35 -2.46 -11.44
CA ALA A 184 -25.40 -2.09 -10.49
C ALA A 184 -24.80 -1.74 -9.12
N PHE A 185 -23.90 -2.56 -8.58
CA PHE A 185 -23.27 -2.26 -7.29
C PHE A 185 -22.32 -1.06 -7.33
N ASN A 186 -21.59 -0.86 -8.43
CA ASN A 186 -20.81 0.37 -8.63
C ASN A 186 -21.73 1.60 -8.62
N PHE A 187 -22.87 1.53 -9.29
CA PHE A 187 -23.87 2.61 -9.27
C PHE A 187 -24.45 2.83 -7.87
N LEU A 188 -24.78 1.76 -7.13
CA LEU A 188 -25.26 1.88 -5.75
C LEU A 188 -24.22 2.57 -4.84
N CYS A 189 -22.93 2.32 -5.05
CA CYS A 189 -21.85 3.03 -4.34
C CYS A 189 -21.85 4.55 -4.65
N HIS A 190 -22.15 4.94 -5.89
CA HIS A 190 -22.31 6.36 -6.23
C HIS A 190 -23.52 6.99 -5.55
N LEU A 191 -24.65 6.26 -5.43
CA LEU A 191 -25.81 6.72 -4.67
C LEU A 191 -25.49 6.84 -3.17
N ALA A 192 -24.76 5.88 -2.61
CA ALA A 192 -24.33 5.87 -1.22
C ALA A 192 -23.50 7.10 -0.81
N SER A 193 -22.94 7.83 -1.78
CA SER A 193 -22.21 9.08 -1.52
C SER A 193 -23.10 10.24 -1.05
N PHE A 194 -24.42 10.15 -1.23
CA PHE A 194 -25.38 11.19 -0.82
C PHE A 194 -26.72 10.64 -0.30
N ASP A 195 -27.02 9.35 -0.48
CA ASP A 195 -28.21 8.67 0.05
C ASP A 195 -27.83 7.60 1.09
N PRO A 196 -28.07 7.84 2.39
CA PRO A 196 -27.81 6.86 3.45
C PRO A 196 -28.62 5.56 3.34
N ALA A 197 -29.74 5.56 2.61
CA ALA A 197 -30.51 4.33 2.39
C ALA A 197 -29.80 3.39 1.42
N SER A 198 -29.16 3.92 0.37
CA SER A 198 -28.32 3.17 -0.56
C SER A 198 -27.09 2.55 0.11
N LEU A 199 -26.47 3.25 1.08
CA LEU A 199 -25.37 2.69 1.86
C LEU A 199 -25.81 1.50 2.73
N ARG A 200 -26.98 1.61 3.38
CA ARG A 200 -27.56 0.50 4.16
C ARG A 200 -27.89 -0.69 3.28
N GLU A 201 -28.48 -0.46 2.12
CA GLU A 201 -28.81 -1.50 1.16
C GLU A 201 -27.56 -2.23 0.62
N LEU A 202 -26.47 -1.48 0.38
CA LEU A 202 -25.17 -2.06 0.05
C LEU A 202 -24.65 -2.93 1.21
N GLY A 203 -24.74 -2.42 2.45
CA GLY A 203 -24.43 -3.15 3.68
C GLY A 203 -25.17 -4.48 3.80
N ASP A 204 -26.49 -4.48 3.58
CA ASP A 204 -27.34 -5.67 3.63
C ASP A 204 -26.94 -6.70 2.56
N CYS A 205 -26.63 -6.25 1.34
CA CYS A 205 -26.16 -7.14 0.26
C CYS A 205 -24.82 -7.80 0.60
N VAL A 206 -23.92 -7.06 1.25
CA VAL A 206 -22.63 -7.59 1.71
C VAL A 206 -22.84 -8.62 2.83
N GLN A 207 -23.75 -8.37 3.80
CA GLN A 207 -24.08 -9.35 4.84
C GLN A 207 -24.70 -10.63 4.28
N ALA A 208 -25.46 -10.51 3.19
CA ALA A 208 -26.01 -11.65 2.47
C ALA A 208 -24.97 -12.45 1.68
N GLY A 209 -23.69 -12.05 1.68
CA GLY A 209 -22.59 -12.76 1.02
C GLY A 209 -22.38 -12.40 -0.46
N SER A 210 -22.89 -11.24 -0.92
CA SER A 210 -22.66 -10.79 -2.30
C SER A 210 -21.22 -10.30 -2.49
N GLU A 211 -20.40 -11.10 -3.17
CA GLU A 211 -19.03 -10.73 -3.58
C GLU A 211 -18.98 -9.44 -4.43
N PRO A 212 -19.83 -9.27 -5.47
CA PRO A 212 -19.87 -8.02 -6.24
C PRO A 212 -20.13 -6.77 -5.37
N ALA A 213 -21.00 -6.89 -4.36
CA ALA A 213 -21.29 -5.80 -3.44
C ALA A 213 -20.07 -5.46 -2.57
N PHE A 214 -19.37 -6.50 -2.09
CA PHE A 214 -18.15 -6.33 -1.29
C PHE A 214 -17.07 -5.62 -2.12
N LEU A 215 -16.78 -6.13 -3.32
CA LEU A 215 -15.72 -5.60 -4.19
C LEU A 215 -16.02 -4.17 -4.65
N ALA A 216 -17.27 -3.87 -5.04
CA ALA A 216 -17.68 -2.52 -5.40
C ALA A 216 -17.54 -1.57 -4.21
N GLY A 217 -18.05 -1.96 -3.04
CA GLY A 217 -18.00 -1.14 -1.82
C GLY A 217 -16.57 -0.83 -1.38
N ILE A 218 -15.69 -1.84 -1.28
CA ILE A 218 -14.32 -1.65 -0.81
C ILE A 218 -13.47 -0.85 -1.79
N ARG A 219 -13.73 -0.96 -3.10
CA ARG A 219 -13.05 -0.15 -4.14
C ARG A 219 -13.55 1.28 -4.15
N TRP A 220 -14.85 1.50 -3.98
CA TRP A 220 -15.43 2.84 -3.86
C TRP A 220 -14.86 3.57 -2.63
N LEU A 221 -14.81 2.90 -1.48
CA LEU A 221 -14.24 3.47 -0.26
C LEU A 221 -12.77 3.85 -0.43
N ARG A 222 -11.99 3.18 -1.27
CA ARG A 222 -10.59 3.53 -1.51
C ARG A 222 -10.41 4.94 -2.04
N PHE A 223 -11.32 5.38 -2.90
CA PHE A 223 -11.21 6.65 -3.63
C PHE A 223 -12.11 7.73 -3.04
N ALA A 224 -13.37 7.40 -2.72
CA ALA A 224 -14.35 8.36 -2.23
C ALA A 224 -14.45 8.39 -0.69
N GLY A 225 -14.19 7.26 -0.03
CA GLY A 225 -14.36 7.10 1.41
C GLY A 225 -13.53 8.09 2.26
N PRO A 226 -12.25 8.38 1.94
CA PRO A 226 -11.45 9.34 2.69
C PRO A 226 -11.98 10.79 2.70
N GLU A 227 -12.90 11.14 1.80
CA GLU A 227 -13.53 12.47 1.74
C GLU A 227 -14.96 12.47 2.27
N LEU A 228 -15.59 11.30 2.39
CA LEU A 228 -16.99 11.09 2.76
C LEU A 228 -17.11 10.41 4.13
N LEU A 229 -16.19 10.67 5.06
CA LEU A 229 -16.05 9.91 6.30
C LEU A 229 -17.12 10.27 7.34
N THR A 230 -18.35 9.84 7.10
CA THR A 230 -19.44 9.90 8.08
C THR A 230 -19.38 8.70 9.02
N SER A 231 -20.21 8.70 10.07
CA SER A 231 -20.35 7.56 10.97
C SER A 231 -20.80 6.30 10.23
N GLU A 232 -21.74 6.41 9.28
CA GLU A 232 -22.23 5.25 8.53
C GLU A 232 -21.18 4.70 7.58
N VAL A 233 -20.41 5.57 6.91
CA VAL A 233 -19.30 5.15 6.02
C VAL A 233 -18.20 4.45 6.81
N SER A 234 -17.92 4.95 8.02
CA SER A 234 -16.96 4.33 8.94
C SER A 234 -17.43 2.94 9.39
N GLU A 235 -18.69 2.81 9.80
CA GLU A 235 -19.28 1.51 10.18
C GLU A 235 -19.26 0.51 9.03
N PHE A 236 -19.58 0.95 7.82
CA PHE A 236 -19.54 0.10 6.63
C PHE A 236 -18.11 -0.36 6.30
N LEU A 237 -17.11 0.52 6.40
CA LEU A 237 -15.70 0.15 6.22
C LEU A 237 -15.24 -0.89 7.25
N LEU A 238 -15.63 -0.73 8.52
CA LEU A 238 -15.31 -1.70 9.58
C LEU A 238 -16.04 -3.04 9.35
N GLN A 239 -17.27 -3.00 8.86
CA GLN A 239 -18.01 -4.21 8.48
C GLN A 239 -17.26 -4.98 7.38
N LEU A 240 -16.83 -4.31 6.30
CA LEU A 240 -16.04 -4.93 5.23
C LEU A 240 -14.72 -5.49 5.77
N THR A 241 -14.07 -4.76 6.68
CA THR A 241 -12.83 -5.21 7.33
C THR A 241 -13.04 -6.47 8.17
N ARG A 242 -14.16 -6.59 8.89
CA ARG A 242 -14.48 -7.82 9.65
C ARG A 242 -14.78 -9.01 8.74
N LEU A 243 -15.41 -8.77 7.59
CA LEU A 243 -15.72 -9.82 6.62
C LEU A 243 -14.47 -10.32 5.89
N SER A 244 -13.46 -9.48 5.66
CA SER A 244 -12.19 -9.92 5.06
C SER A 244 -11.37 -10.80 6.00
N VAL A 245 -11.50 -10.64 7.32
CA VAL A 245 -10.93 -11.56 8.31
C VAL A 245 -11.50 -12.98 8.15
N GLN A 246 -12.78 -13.09 7.80
CA GLN A 246 -13.44 -14.38 7.58
C GLN A 246 -13.16 -14.95 6.18
N ASN A 247 -12.79 -14.11 5.22
CA ASN A 247 -12.59 -14.46 3.81
C ASN A 247 -11.24 -13.92 3.31
N PRO A 248 -10.16 -14.72 3.39
CA PRO A 248 -8.80 -14.28 3.07
C PRO A 248 -8.59 -13.75 1.64
N GLU A 249 -9.47 -14.09 0.69
CA GLU A 249 -9.41 -13.60 -0.69
C GLU A 249 -9.64 -12.08 -0.79
N TYR A 250 -10.36 -11.50 0.17
CA TYR A 250 -10.67 -10.07 0.20
C TYR A 250 -9.65 -9.22 0.96
N LEU A 251 -8.68 -9.85 1.62
CA LEU A 251 -7.74 -9.17 2.52
C LEU A 251 -6.92 -8.11 1.78
N ASN A 252 -6.43 -8.43 0.58
CA ASN A 252 -5.65 -7.52 -0.27
C ASN A 252 -6.42 -6.23 -0.62
N GLU A 253 -7.74 -6.32 -0.84
CA GLU A 253 -8.56 -5.16 -1.22
C GLU A 253 -8.78 -4.22 -0.02
N VAL A 254 -8.91 -4.77 1.19
CA VAL A 254 -9.02 -4.02 2.46
C VAL A 254 -7.68 -3.41 2.86
N GLU A 255 -6.59 -4.16 2.73
CA GLU A 255 -5.23 -3.67 2.99
C GLU A 255 -4.87 -2.44 2.15
N SER A 256 -5.26 -2.46 0.87
CA SER A 256 -5.05 -1.34 -0.05
C SER A 256 -5.82 -0.07 0.37
N ASN A 257 -6.95 -0.20 1.08
CA ASN A 257 -7.66 0.93 1.65
C ASN A 257 -6.87 1.53 2.82
N LEU A 258 -6.35 0.69 3.72
CA LEU A 258 -5.72 1.13 4.96
C LEU A 258 -4.59 2.15 4.74
N SER A 259 -3.77 1.98 3.70
CA SER A 259 -2.74 2.95 3.30
C SER A 259 -3.30 4.35 3.01
N MET A 260 -4.46 4.45 2.34
CA MET A 260 -5.09 5.73 2.01
C MET A 260 -5.62 6.46 3.24
N TYR A 261 -6.18 5.72 4.21
CA TYR A 261 -6.71 6.30 5.44
C TYR A 261 -5.60 6.70 6.42
N LEU A 262 -4.48 5.97 6.46
CA LEU A 262 -3.32 6.35 7.28
C LEU A 262 -2.65 7.66 6.82
N HIS A 263 -2.67 7.95 5.51
CA HIS A 263 -2.06 9.15 4.95
C HIS A 263 -2.77 10.46 5.36
N LYS A 264 -4.08 10.44 5.60
CA LYS A 264 -4.84 11.63 6.04
C LYS A 264 -4.96 11.64 7.57
N PRO A 265 -4.43 12.65 8.30
CA PRO A 265 -4.47 12.68 9.77
C PRO A 265 -5.86 12.55 10.38
N GLU A 266 -6.86 13.16 9.73
CA GLU A 266 -8.28 13.15 10.14
C GLU A 266 -8.89 11.73 10.11
N ASN A 267 -8.33 10.84 9.30
CA ASN A 267 -8.85 9.49 9.05
C ASN A 267 -8.07 8.41 9.83
N ARG A 268 -7.09 8.81 10.66
CA ARG A 268 -6.22 7.85 11.37
C ARG A 268 -6.98 7.04 12.43
N SER A 269 -8.01 7.61 13.05
CA SER A 269 -8.83 6.90 14.05
C SER A 269 -9.43 5.63 13.46
N ILE A 270 -10.10 5.76 12.31
CA ILE A 270 -10.72 4.60 11.62
C ILE A 270 -9.67 3.63 11.11
N ALA A 271 -8.52 4.12 10.62
CA ALA A 271 -7.42 3.25 10.20
C ALA A 271 -6.85 2.42 11.36
N TYR A 272 -6.77 2.99 12.57
CA TYR A 272 -6.35 2.27 13.78
C TYR A 272 -7.37 1.21 14.20
N GLU A 273 -8.66 1.44 14.00
CA GLU A 273 -9.69 0.43 14.24
C GLU A 273 -9.64 -0.70 13.21
N MET A 274 -9.38 -0.38 11.94
CA MET A 274 -9.16 -1.40 10.91
C MET A 274 -7.92 -2.26 11.24
N LEU A 275 -6.80 -1.63 11.65
CA LEU A 275 -5.59 -2.33 12.07
C LEU A 275 -5.86 -3.27 13.25
N ASP A 276 -6.70 -2.89 14.21
CA ASP A 276 -7.06 -3.75 15.33
C ASP A 276 -7.81 -5.00 14.86
N ILE A 277 -8.82 -4.83 13.99
CA ILE A 277 -9.60 -5.94 13.44
C ILE A 277 -8.69 -6.91 12.67
N LEU A 278 -7.80 -6.35 11.86
CA LEU A 278 -6.86 -7.09 11.04
C LEU A 278 -5.73 -7.74 11.85
N SER A 279 -5.40 -7.19 13.02
CA SER A 279 -4.32 -7.70 13.89
C SER A 279 -4.55 -9.11 14.41
N GLY A 280 -5.78 -9.65 14.30
CA GLY A 280 -6.12 -11.04 14.64
C GLY A 280 -6.15 -12.03 13.46
N ALA A 281 -6.04 -11.54 12.22
CA ALA A 281 -6.31 -12.33 11.01
C ALA A 281 -5.14 -12.43 10.03
N ILE A 282 -4.26 -11.42 10.04
CA ILE A 282 -3.19 -11.32 9.05
C ILE A 282 -1.94 -12.02 9.59
N SER A 283 -1.48 -13.08 8.91
CA SER A 283 -0.06 -13.41 8.95
C SER A 283 0.65 -12.34 8.13
N TRP A 284 1.09 -11.26 8.79
CA TRP A 284 1.71 -10.17 8.05
C TRP A 284 3.04 -10.69 7.49
N ASP A 285 3.06 -11.12 6.22
CA ASP A 285 4.31 -11.41 5.53
C ASP A 285 4.93 -10.09 5.06
N PHE A 286 5.61 -9.48 6.01
CA PHE A 286 6.35 -8.24 5.82
C PHE A 286 7.63 -8.43 4.98
N GLY A 287 7.97 -9.66 4.57
CA GLY A 287 9.16 -9.97 3.78
C GLY A 287 9.09 -9.48 2.32
N HIS A 288 7.90 -9.24 1.78
CA HIS A 288 7.69 -8.98 0.34
C HIS A 288 7.00 -7.64 0.01
N ALA A 289 6.50 -6.87 0.99
CA ALA A 289 5.61 -5.75 0.71
C ALA A 289 6.32 -4.38 0.68
N ARG A 290 6.89 -4.01 -0.49
CA ARG A 290 7.27 -2.61 -0.78
C ARG A 290 6.07 -1.69 -1.06
N SER A 291 4.84 -2.19 -1.04
CA SER A 291 3.63 -1.46 -1.45
C SER A 291 2.38 -1.77 -0.60
N GLY A 292 2.54 -2.29 0.61
CA GLY A 292 1.43 -2.67 1.49
C GLY A 292 1.12 -1.68 2.62
N PRO A 293 0.02 -1.89 3.36
CA PRO A 293 -0.33 -1.11 4.57
C PRO A 293 0.77 -1.12 5.64
N SER A 294 1.54 -2.19 5.66
CA SER A 294 2.76 -2.35 6.44
C SER A 294 3.78 -1.23 6.23
N TYR A 295 4.02 -0.88 4.97
CA TYR A 295 4.91 0.22 4.61
C TYR A 295 4.30 1.56 5.03
N ALA A 296 2.98 1.75 4.88
CA ALA A 296 2.33 2.99 5.31
C ALA A 296 2.46 3.22 6.82
N VAL A 297 2.38 2.16 7.64
CA VAL A 297 2.62 2.24 9.09
C VAL A 297 4.09 2.55 9.39
N VAL A 298 5.04 1.87 8.75
CA VAL A 298 6.48 2.03 9.02
C VAL A 298 7.04 3.35 8.47
N ALA A 299 6.46 3.90 7.40
CA ALA A 299 6.89 5.15 6.80
C ALA A 299 6.63 6.37 7.70
N ASP A 300 5.56 6.33 8.52
CA ASP A 300 5.24 7.39 9.47
C ASP A 300 5.60 6.98 10.89
N LYS A 301 6.61 7.66 11.44
CA LYS A 301 7.14 7.41 12.79
C LYS A 301 6.09 7.50 13.89
N GLN A 302 5.13 8.43 13.78
CA GLN A 302 4.09 8.63 14.79
C GLN A 302 3.05 7.51 14.72
N VAL A 303 2.66 7.13 13.50
CA VAL A 303 1.75 6.00 13.26
C VAL A 303 2.39 4.71 13.79
N LEU A 304 3.66 4.46 13.47
CA LEU A 304 4.42 3.32 13.96
C LEU A 304 4.44 3.26 15.50
N SER A 305 4.75 4.38 16.18
CA SER A 305 4.80 4.41 17.65
C SER A 305 3.43 4.13 18.28
N THR A 306 2.36 4.71 17.73
CA THR A 306 1.01 4.52 18.26
C THR A 306 0.51 3.09 18.05
N VAL A 307 0.71 2.52 16.86
CA VAL A 307 0.33 1.13 16.56
C VAL A 307 1.15 0.15 17.42
N ALA A 308 2.47 0.34 17.50
CA ALA A 308 3.33 -0.52 18.31
C ALA A 308 2.95 -0.46 19.80
N ALA A 309 2.74 0.73 20.36
CA ALA A 309 2.34 0.89 21.76
C ALA A 309 0.98 0.24 22.04
N LYS A 310 0.01 0.42 21.14
CA LYS A 310 -1.32 -0.16 21.27
C LYS A 310 -1.27 -1.69 21.29
N TRP A 311 -0.57 -2.32 20.34
CA TRP A 311 -0.43 -3.78 20.28
C TRP A 311 0.40 -4.34 21.44
N LEU A 312 1.41 -3.61 21.91
CA LEU A 312 2.18 -4.00 23.09
C LEU A 312 1.31 -4.04 24.36
N LEU A 313 0.31 -3.15 24.47
CA LEU A 313 -0.55 -3.00 25.65
C LEU A 313 -1.85 -3.83 25.60
N GLN A 314 -2.32 -4.25 24.41
CA GLN A 314 -3.55 -5.03 24.22
C GLN A 314 -3.45 -6.46 24.79
N ASP A 315 -4.56 -7.04 25.27
CA ASP A 315 -4.52 -8.39 25.84
C ASP A 315 -4.32 -9.49 24.76
N ALA A 316 -5.02 -9.35 23.63
CA ALA A 316 -4.88 -10.23 22.47
C ALA A 316 -4.11 -9.50 21.35
N PHE A 317 -3.10 -10.16 20.77
CA PHE A 317 -2.35 -9.67 19.63
C PHE A 317 -1.73 -10.85 18.87
N LEU A 318 -1.47 -10.71 17.57
CA LEU A 318 -0.66 -11.66 16.81
C LEU A 318 0.83 -11.39 17.03
N LYS A 319 1.55 -12.40 17.52
CA LYS A 319 2.98 -12.30 17.86
C LYS A 319 3.82 -11.99 16.62
N GLU A 320 3.51 -12.67 15.53
CA GLU A 320 4.17 -12.57 14.23
C GLU A 320 3.99 -11.16 13.63
N ALA A 321 2.80 -10.58 13.79
CA ALA A 321 2.49 -9.24 13.32
C ALA A 321 3.33 -8.18 14.06
N LEU A 322 3.36 -8.24 15.39
CA LEU A 322 4.14 -7.31 16.21
C LEU A 322 5.64 -7.49 15.98
N GLN A 323 6.15 -8.72 15.97
CA GLN A 323 7.57 -9.00 15.72
C GLN A 323 8.03 -8.41 14.38
N SER A 324 7.21 -8.59 13.36
CA SER A 324 7.57 -8.13 12.02
C SER A 324 7.42 -6.62 11.87
N LEU A 325 6.45 -5.99 12.54
CA LEU A 325 6.35 -4.53 12.65
C LEU A 325 7.62 -3.93 13.29
N LEU A 326 8.08 -4.52 14.40
CA LEU A 326 9.29 -4.11 15.09
C LEU A 326 10.53 -4.27 14.19
N THR A 327 10.63 -5.43 13.51
CA THR A 327 11.75 -5.75 12.62
C THR A 327 11.81 -4.80 11.42
N LEU A 328 10.67 -4.50 10.80
CA LEU A 328 10.61 -3.56 9.67
C LEU A 328 10.93 -2.13 10.08
N GLY A 329 10.46 -1.69 11.25
CA GLY A 329 10.81 -0.38 11.79
C GLY A 329 12.33 -0.20 11.85
N VAL A 330 13.02 -1.19 12.42
CA VAL A 330 14.49 -1.22 12.48
C VAL A 330 15.12 -1.26 11.10
N SER A 331 14.65 -2.14 10.20
CA SER A 331 15.24 -2.30 8.87
C SER A 331 15.10 -1.05 8.00
N HIS A 332 14.07 -0.22 8.23
CA HIS A 332 13.85 1.06 7.56
C HIS A 332 14.55 2.23 8.27
N GLY A 333 15.35 1.97 9.32
CA GLY A 333 16.07 2.98 10.07
C GLY A 333 15.17 3.87 10.94
N GLN A 334 13.92 3.46 11.17
CA GLN A 334 13.01 4.17 12.07
C GLN A 334 13.34 3.82 13.52
N THR A 335 13.33 4.83 14.38
CA THR A 335 13.41 4.63 15.83
C THR A 335 12.00 4.45 16.36
N ILE A 336 11.66 3.24 16.81
CA ILE A 336 10.36 2.97 17.45
C ILE A 336 10.31 3.74 18.76
N GLN A 337 9.46 4.77 18.80
CA GLN A 337 9.28 5.60 19.99
C GLN A 337 8.18 5.06 20.88
N ALA A 338 8.30 5.34 22.17
CA ALA A 338 7.26 5.02 23.12
C ALA A 338 6.12 6.05 23.05
N ASP A 339 4.88 5.57 22.92
CA ASP A 339 3.69 6.39 23.15
C ASP A 339 3.50 6.58 24.67
N VAL A 340 4.12 7.65 25.18
CA VAL A 340 4.17 7.98 26.61
C VAL A 340 2.77 8.07 27.23
N ALA A 341 1.81 8.67 26.51
CA ALA A 341 0.45 8.85 26.98
C ALA A 341 -0.29 7.51 27.09
N ALA A 342 -0.14 6.63 26.10
CA ALA A 342 -0.73 5.30 26.14
C ALA A 342 -0.21 4.48 27.33
N PHE A 343 1.10 4.50 27.59
CA PHE A 343 1.70 3.79 28.73
C PHE A 343 1.33 4.41 30.08
N GLN A 344 1.19 5.74 30.16
CA GLN A 344 0.76 6.43 31.38
C GLN A 344 -0.67 6.02 31.79
N ASN A 345 -1.56 5.80 30.82
CA ASN A 345 -2.94 5.41 31.07
C ASN A 345 -3.11 3.89 31.29
N ALA A 346 -2.10 3.08 30.94
CA ALA A 346 -2.16 1.63 31.07
C ALA A 346 -2.06 1.13 32.52
N THR A 347 -2.64 -0.03 32.80
CA THR A 347 -2.51 -0.69 34.12
C THR A 347 -1.09 -1.23 34.34
N PRO A 348 -0.63 -1.39 35.60
CA PRO A 348 0.70 -1.96 35.89
C PRO A 348 0.92 -3.34 35.26
N GLY A 349 -0.12 -4.18 35.22
CA GLY A 349 -0.07 -5.48 34.58
C GLY A 349 0.14 -5.40 33.06
N ALA A 350 -0.57 -4.48 32.39
CA ALA A 350 -0.42 -4.26 30.95
C ALA A 350 0.98 -3.72 30.61
N ARG A 351 1.52 -2.79 31.42
CA ARG A 351 2.89 -2.26 31.26
C ARG A 351 3.93 -3.38 31.37
N ARG A 352 3.84 -4.24 32.40
CA ARG A 352 4.77 -5.37 32.57
C ARG A 352 4.71 -6.34 31.39
N ARG A 353 3.49 -6.69 30.92
CA ARG A 353 3.31 -7.52 29.73
C ARG A 353 3.93 -6.88 28.49
N ALA A 354 3.73 -5.58 28.29
CA ALA A 354 4.32 -4.85 27.17
C ALA A 354 5.85 -4.92 27.18
N VAL A 355 6.49 -4.72 28.35
CA VAL A 355 7.95 -4.85 28.49
C VAL A 355 8.41 -6.27 28.15
N HIS A 356 7.74 -7.30 28.67
CA HIS A 356 8.10 -8.70 28.38
C HIS A 356 7.92 -9.05 26.89
N ARG A 357 6.85 -8.56 26.25
CA ARG A 357 6.62 -8.74 24.81
C ARG A 357 7.69 -8.05 23.98
N LEU A 358 8.06 -6.82 24.36
CA LEU A 358 9.13 -6.08 23.70
C LEU A 358 10.47 -6.84 23.78
N LEU A 359 10.77 -7.45 24.94
CA LEU A 359 11.96 -8.27 25.13
C LEU A 359 11.94 -9.57 24.31
N GLY A 360 10.81 -10.27 24.29
CA GLY A 360 10.68 -11.53 23.56
C GLY A 360 10.71 -11.36 22.04
N LEU A 361 10.09 -10.29 21.53
CA LEU A 361 9.84 -10.10 20.09
C LEU A 361 10.86 -9.18 19.40
N SER A 362 11.57 -8.31 20.13
CA SER A 362 12.61 -7.45 19.54
C SER A 362 13.91 -8.22 19.34
N ASN A 363 14.56 -7.99 18.19
CA ASN A 363 15.89 -8.52 17.89
C ASN A 363 17.00 -7.48 18.07
N SER A 364 16.70 -6.30 18.63
CA SER A 364 17.69 -5.26 18.93
C SER A 364 17.57 -4.84 20.39
N GLY A 365 18.66 -5.02 21.14
CA GLY A 365 18.74 -4.57 22.54
C GLY A 365 18.70 -3.05 22.64
N THR A 366 19.34 -2.35 21.69
CA THR A 366 19.33 -0.87 21.63
C THR A 366 17.92 -0.31 21.48
N LEU A 367 17.06 -0.95 20.69
CA LEU A 367 15.67 -0.54 20.52
C LEU A 367 14.90 -0.62 21.84
N VAL A 368 15.02 -1.75 22.54
CA VAL A 368 14.34 -1.96 23.83
C VAL A 368 14.82 -0.94 24.86
N ALA A 369 16.14 -0.75 24.96
CA ALA A 369 16.73 0.20 25.90
C ALA A 369 16.31 1.65 25.61
N ARG A 370 16.27 2.05 24.33
CA ARG A 370 15.80 3.39 23.93
C ARG A 370 14.31 3.59 24.25
N PHE A 371 13.47 2.60 23.94
CA PHE A 371 12.03 2.66 24.23
C PHE A 371 11.76 2.86 25.73
N LEU A 372 12.45 2.09 26.58
CA LEU A 372 12.34 2.22 28.04
C LEU A 372 12.91 3.54 28.55
N LEU A 373 14.01 4.03 27.96
CA LEU A 373 14.60 5.30 28.32
C LEU A 373 13.65 6.48 28.06
N GLU A 374 12.94 6.47 26.92
CA GLU A 374 11.95 7.51 26.60
C GLU A 374 10.82 7.55 27.65
N LEU A 375 10.33 6.38 28.09
CA LEU A 375 9.35 6.29 29.18
C LEU A 375 9.92 6.74 30.54
N ALA A 376 11.17 6.41 30.82
CA ALA A 376 11.85 6.74 32.07
C ALA A 376 12.17 8.25 32.21
N LEU A 377 12.27 8.96 31.08
CA LEU A 377 12.48 10.40 31.02
C LEU A 377 11.19 11.21 31.19
N ASP A 378 10.03 10.62 30.91
CA ASP A 378 8.75 11.27 31.09
C ASP A 378 8.34 11.32 32.57
N LYS A 379 7.82 12.47 33.00
CA LYS A 379 7.43 12.70 34.41
C LYS A 379 6.23 11.86 34.84
N GLY A 380 5.31 11.56 33.92
CA GLY A 380 4.11 10.77 34.19
C GLY A 380 4.40 9.28 34.40
N ASN A 381 5.46 8.77 33.76
CA ASN A 381 5.86 7.35 33.80
C ASN A 381 7.09 7.06 34.67
N GLN A 382 7.77 8.11 35.15
CA GLN A 382 9.08 8.04 35.79
C GLN A 382 9.20 6.95 36.87
N SER A 383 8.20 6.81 37.75
CA SER A 383 8.26 5.96 38.94
C SER A 383 8.48 4.48 38.63
N TRP A 384 7.80 3.96 37.61
CA TRP A 384 7.89 2.54 37.22
C TRP A 384 8.88 2.33 36.07
N ALA A 385 8.98 3.29 35.15
CA ALA A 385 9.79 3.15 33.95
C ALA A 385 11.29 3.21 34.25
N GLN A 386 11.72 3.98 35.25
CA GLN A 386 13.13 3.99 35.68
C GLN A 386 13.54 2.65 36.29
N GLU A 387 12.67 2.04 37.11
CA GLU A 387 12.91 0.72 37.69
C GLU A 387 12.97 -0.35 36.59
N ALA A 388 11.97 -0.36 35.69
CA ALA A 388 11.94 -1.28 34.56
C ALA A 388 13.15 -1.11 33.63
N PHE A 389 13.60 0.12 33.38
CA PHE A 389 14.80 0.39 32.59
C PHE A 389 16.05 -0.22 33.26
N LEU A 390 16.25 0.03 34.55
CA LEU A 390 17.43 -0.45 35.26
C LEU A 390 17.44 -1.98 35.39
N ASP A 391 16.28 -2.58 35.66
CA ASP A 391 16.15 -4.04 35.72
C ASP A 391 16.44 -4.69 34.36
N VAL A 392 15.74 -4.23 33.31
CA VAL A 392 15.86 -4.83 31.98
C VAL A 392 17.24 -4.60 31.36
N VAL A 393 17.75 -3.36 31.41
CA VAL A 393 19.04 -3.01 30.82
C VAL A 393 20.18 -3.59 31.64
N GLY A 394 20.06 -3.54 32.98
CA GLY A 394 21.09 -3.99 33.91
C GLY A 394 21.23 -5.51 33.98
N ASN A 395 20.11 -6.25 33.97
CA ASN A 395 20.12 -7.70 34.20
C ASN A 395 19.99 -8.53 32.92
N TYR A 396 19.19 -8.09 31.95
CA TYR A 396 18.91 -8.88 30.75
C TYR A 396 19.71 -8.41 29.53
N LEU A 397 19.54 -7.14 29.11
CA LEU A 397 20.14 -6.66 27.87
C LEU A 397 21.67 -6.54 27.94
N SER A 398 22.23 -6.26 29.12
CA SER A 398 23.67 -6.26 29.37
C SER A 398 24.34 -7.61 29.12
N VAL A 399 23.59 -8.70 29.30
CA VAL A 399 24.06 -10.08 29.11
C VAL A 399 23.81 -10.54 27.68
N GLU A 400 22.61 -10.27 27.14
CA GLU A 400 22.22 -10.70 25.80
C GLU A 400 22.86 -9.86 24.68
N TYR A 401 22.98 -8.55 24.86
CA TYR A 401 23.50 -7.62 23.84
C TYR A 401 24.59 -6.68 24.41
N PRO A 402 25.70 -7.22 24.94
CA PRO A 402 26.69 -6.45 25.68
C PRO A 402 27.33 -5.32 24.84
N GLY A 403 27.57 -5.55 23.54
CA GLY A 403 28.19 -4.58 22.64
C GLY A 403 27.27 -3.38 22.37
N GLU A 404 26.06 -3.66 21.89
CA GLU A 404 25.01 -2.68 21.61
C GLU A 404 24.71 -1.82 22.85
N ILE A 405 24.49 -2.47 23.99
CA ILE A 405 24.11 -1.79 25.23
C ILE A 405 25.24 -0.96 25.80
N ARG A 406 26.50 -1.40 25.69
CA ARG A 406 27.65 -0.59 26.08
C ARG A 406 27.67 0.75 25.34
N ASP A 407 27.50 0.71 24.02
CA ASP A 407 27.61 1.91 23.19
C ASP A 407 26.38 2.81 23.35
N PHE A 408 25.20 2.22 23.51
CA PHE A 408 23.99 2.92 23.91
C PHE A 408 24.16 3.64 25.26
N LEU A 409 24.58 2.94 26.32
CA LEU A 409 24.74 3.50 27.66
C LEU A 409 25.80 4.61 27.71
N LYS A 410 26.90 4.49 26.96
CA LYS A 410 27.90 5.57 26.82
C LYS A 410 27.28 6.85 26.26
N SER A 411 26.38 6.72 25.28
CA SER A 411 25.66 7.85 24.70
C SER A 411 24.61 8.41 25.67
N ALA A 412 23.81 7.54 26.30
CA ALA A 412 22.74 7.89 27.21
C ALA A 412 23.26 8.61 28.48
N ALA A 413 24.33 8.10 29.09
CA ALA A 413 24.93 8.72 30.27
C ALA A 413 25.42 10.16 30.02
N ARG A 414 25.84 10.47 28.78
CA ARG A 414 26.24 11.83 28.40
C ARG A 414 25.04 12.76 28.22
N SER A 415 23.94 12.26 27.65
CA SER A 415 22.73 13.05 27.38
C SER A 415 21.83 13.22 28.59
N LEU A 416 21.91 12.35 29.59
CA LEU A 416 21.04 12.38 30.76
C LEU A 416 21.33 13.59 31.68
N PRO A 417 20.28 14.25 32.21
CA PRO A 417 20.44 15.28 33.23
C PRO A 417 21.09 14.71 34.49
N ARG A 418 21.82 15.55 35.23
CA ARG A 418 22.46 15.15 36.49
C ARG A 418 21.38 14.76 37.51
N GLY A 419 21.50 13.57 38.09
CA GLY A 419 20.55 13.05 39.07
C GLY A 419 20.79 11.56 39.36
N LYS A 420 20.02 11.00 40.30
CA LYS A 420 20.14 9.60 40.75
C LYS A 420 20.05 8.59 39.59
N PHE A 421 19.13 8.83 38.65
CA PHE A 421 18.93 7.95 37.50
C PHE A 421 20.17 7.89 36.57
N ARG A 422 20.84 9.03 36.37
CA ARG A 422 22.10 9.07 35.61
C ARG A 422 23.20 8.28 36.32
N THR A 423 23.34 8.43 37.64
CA THR A 423 24.33 7.68 38.42
C THR A 423 24.08 6.18 38.33
N ALA A 424 22.84 5.73 38.45
CA ALA A 424 22.48 4.31 38.28
C ALA A 424 22.79 3.82 36.85
N THR A 425 22.56 4.64 35.83
CA THR A 425 22.92 4.31 34.43
C THR A 425 24.44 4.19 34.24
N GLU A 426 25.22 5.08 34.86
CA GLU A 426 26.68 5.05 34.85
C GLU A 426 27.23 3.81 35.60
N GLU A 427 26.56 3.38 36.68
CA GLU A 427 26.88 2.15 37.41
C GLU A 427 26.64 0.90 36.54
N VAL A 428 25.50 0.82 35.83
CA VAL A 428 25.24 -0.27 34.88
C VAL A 428 26.30 -0.29 33.77
N LEU A 429 26.65 0.88 33.21
CA LEU A 429 27.71 0.98 32.20
C LEU A 429 29.06 0.47 32.74
N LYS A 430 29.41 0.83 33.97
CA LYS A 430 30.62 0.32 34.62
C LYS A 430 30.59 -1.20 34.72
N HIS A 431 29.46 -1.76 35.14
CA HIS A 431 29.29 -3.22 35.25
C HIS A 431 29.48 -3.93 33.91
N VAL A 432 28.92 -3.39 32.82
CA VAL A 432 29.10 -3.92 31.45
C VAL A 432 30.57 -3.85 31.02
N LEU A 433 31.26 -2.75 31.31
CA LEU A 433 32.68 -2.59 30.98
C LEU A 433 33.57 -3.53 31.78
N ASP A 434 33.28 -3.72 33.07
CA ASP A 434 34.02 -4.63 33.93
C ASP A 434 33.80 -6.09 33.50
N TRP A 435 32.58 -6.47 33.12
CA TRP A 435 32.30 -7.78 32.54
C TRP A 435 33.02 -8.00 31.20
N ALA A 436 33.05 -6.98 30.33
CA ALA A 436 33.79 -7.07 29.07
C ALA A 436 35.30 -7.27 29.29
N LYS A 437 35.89 -6.68 30.33
CA LYS A 437 37.29 -6.96 30.71
C LYS A 437 37.45 -8.39 31.18
N VAL A 438 36.56 -8.89 32.04
CA VAL A 438 36.60 -10.29 32.49
C VAL A 438 36.60 -11.25 31.30
N LEU A 439 35.75 -11.02 30.29
CA LEU A 439 35.71 -11.84 29.08
C LEU A 439 37.00 -11.75 28.24
N GLN A 440 37.65 -10.58 28.20
CA GLN A 440 38.94 -10.40 27.51
C GLN A 440 40.10 -11.06 28.27
N ASP A 441 40.02 -11.09 29.60
CA ASP A 441 41.02 -11.66 30.50
C ASP A 441 40.87 -13.18 30.68
N LEU A 442 39.83 -13.81 30.10
CA LEU A 442 39.66 -15.25 30.13
C LEU A 442 40.83 -15.95 29.43
N PRO A 443 41.43 -16.99 30.05
CA PRO A 443 42.54 -17.72 29.44
C PRO A 443 42.06 -18.43 28.17
N VAL A 444 42.77 -18.20 27.07
CA VAL A 444 42.53 -18.92 25.82
C VAL A 444 43.01 -20.35 25.99
N LEU A 445 42.08 -21.28 26.21
CA LEU A 445 42.37 -22.71 26.32
C LEU A 445 42.63 -23.28 24.91
N PRO A 446 43.88 -23.69 24.59
CA PRO A 446 44.21 -24.24 23.27
C PRO A 446 43.45 -25.54 22.96
N GLU A 447 42.94 -26.25 23.97
CA GLU A 447 42.14 -27.46 23.86
C GLU A 447 40.73 -27.19 23.30
N LEU A 448 40.19 -26.00 23.57
CA LEU A 448 38.90 -25.55 23.03
C LEU A 448 39.05 -24.90 21.64
N ALA A 449 40.29 -24.59 21.23
CA ALA A 449 40.53 -24.06 19.90
C ALA A 449 40.25 -25.14 18.85
N PRO A 450 39.41 -24.85 17.82
CA PRO A 450 39.18 -25.81 16.75
C PRO A 450 40.51 -26.18 16.08
N THR A 451 40.68 -27.47 15.79
CA THR A 451 41.88 -28.00 15.12
C THR A 451 42.16 -27.24 13.83
N ARG A 452 43.43 -27.22 13.38
CA ARG A 452 43.84 -26.49 12.17
C ARG A 452 42.99 -26.89 10.95
N ASP A 453 42.66 -28.16 10.83
CA ASP A 453 41.84 -28.69 9.74
C ASP A 453 40.39 -28.21 9.82
N ARG A 454 39.79 -28.16 11.02
CA ARG A 454 38.45 -27.59 11.23
C ARG A 454 38.43 -26.09 10.95
N ARG A 455 39.47 -25.34 11.32
CA ARG A 455 39.60 -23.91 10.99
C ARG A 455 39.73 -23.69 9.49
N LEU A 456 40.48 -24.53 8.79
CA LEU A 456 40.61 -24.48 7.33
C LEU A 456 39.26 -24.80 6.68
N ALA A 457 38.59 -25.88 7.11
CA ALA A 457 37.28 -26.28 6.61
C ALA A 457 36.22 -25.18 6.83
N LEU A 458 36.21 -24.55 8.01
CA LEU A 458 35.32 -23.42 8.31
C LEU A 458 35.61 -22.22 7.40
N ARG A 459 36.88 -21.85 7.19
CA ARG A 459 37.23 -20.77 6.26
C ARG A 459 36.77 -21.08 4.84
N LEU A 460 36.97 -22.31 4.36
CA LEU A 460 36.51 -22.73 3.04
C LEU A 460 34.98 -22.72 2.95
N ALA A 461 34.28 -23.12 4.01
CA ALA A 461 32.82 -23.06 4.07
C ALA A 461 32.30 -21.62 4.07
N ILE A 462 32.92 -20.71 4.83
CA ILE A 462 32.60 -19.28 4.82
C ILE A 462 32.85 -18.70 3.42
N GLN A 463 34.00 -18.97 2.81
CA GLN A 463 34.31 -18.52 1.45
C GLN A 463 33.29 -19.02 0.41
N ARG A 464 32.84 -20.28 0.51
CA ARG A 464 31.79 -20.83 -0.35
C ARG A 464 30.45 -20.14 -0.14
N ARG A 465 30.05 -19.95 1.13
CA ARG A 465 28.82 -19.23 1.49
C ARG A 465 28.86 -17.79 0.98
N ASP A 466 29.96 -17.09 1.15
CA ASP A 466 30.12 -15.71 0.68
C ASP A 466 30.06 -15.63 -0.86
N ALA A 467 30.62 -16.63 -1.56
CA ALA A 467 30.49 -16.74 -3.01
C ALA A 467 29.03 -16.98 -3.45
N GLU A 468 28.28 -17.83 -2.73
CA GLU A 468 26.86 -18.07 -2.99
C GLU A 468 26.00 -16.83 -2.71
N ILE A 469 26.23 -16.14 -1.58
CA ILE A 469 25.53 -14.88 -1.26
C ILE A 469 25.82 -13.84 -2.35
N SER A 470 27.09 -13.71 -2.77
CA SER A 470 27.47 -12.79 -3.84
C SER A 470 26.73 -13.12 -5.14
N ARG A 471 26.67 -14.41 -5.51
CA ARG A 471 25.92 -14.88 -6.67
C ARG A 471 24.41 -14.58 -6.56
N MET A 472 23.79 -14.84 -5.41
CA MET A 472 22.36 -14.55 -5.21
C MET A 472 22.06 -13.05 -5.24
N VAL A 473 22.94 -12.22 -4.67
CA VAL A 473 22.83 -10.76 -4.72
C VAL A 473 22.96 -10.27 -6.16
N GLU A 474 23.87 -10.85 -6.93
CA GLU A 474 24.02 -10.56 -8.35
C GLU A 474 22.78 -10.93 -9.18
N GLU A 475 22.20 -12.11 -8.95
CA GLU A 475 20.99 -12.58 -9.65
C GLU A 475 19.78 -11.69 -9.33
N LYS A 476 19.66 -11.20 -8.08
CA LYS A 476 18.52 -10.39 -7.60
C LYS A 476 18.70 -8.88 -7.78
N SER A 477 19.91 -8.39 -8.04
CA SER A 477 20.18 -6.96 -8.13
C SER A 477 19.89 -6.42 -9.53
N VAL A 478 18.83 -5.62 -9.64
CA VAL A 478 18.49 -4.87 -10.87
C VAL A 478 19.65 -3.99 -11.34
N MET A 479 20.43 -3.43 -10.42
CA MET A 479 21.63 -2.65 -10.76
C MET A 479 22.75 -3.51 -11.37
N ALA A 480 22.92 -4.75 -10.91
CA ALA A 480 23.94 -5.65 -11.44
C ALA A 480 23.65 -6.12 -12.87
N GLN A 481 22.40 -5.98 -13.33
CA GLN A 481 21.95 -6.31 -14.70
C GLN A 481 22.11 -5.14 -15.67
N ILE A 482 22.14 -3.90 -15.17
CA ILE A 482 22.15 -2.68 -15.99
C ILE A 482 23.56 -2.07 -16.09
N VAL A 483 24.39 -2.25 -15.07
CA VAL A 483 25.71 -1.61 -14.98
C VAL A 483 26.81 -2.60 -15.42
N SER A 484 27.70 -2.15 -16.33
CA SER A 484 28.86 -2.93 -16.76
C SER A 484 29.82 -3.23 -15.60
N ARG A 485 30.16 -4.50 -15.41
CA ARG A 485 31.07 -4.94 -14.34
C ARG A 485 32.54 -4.70 -14.73
N ALA A 486 33.27 -3.98 -13.88
CA ALA A 486 34.72 -3.99 -13.87
C ALA A 486 35.21 -4.88 -12.73
N TYR A 487 35.96 -5.95 -13.04
CA TYR A 487 36.53 -6.83 -12.04
C TYR A 487 37.77 -6.17 -11.42
N ILE A 488 37.64 -5.66 -10.19
CA ILE A 488 38.72 -4.97 -9.47
C ILE A 488 39.48 -6.00 -8.62
N LYS A 489 40.74 -6.27 -8.98
CA LYS A 489 41.70 -6.99 -8.12
C LYS A 489 42.16 -6.05 -6.99
N GLN A 490 41.41 -5.99 -5.89
CA GLN A 490 41.76 -5.39 -4.58
C GLN A 490 42.36 -3.97 -4.55
N GLY A 491 41.69 -3.05 -3.83
CA GLY A 491 42.24 -1.75 -3.43
C GLY A 491 41.22 -0.87 -2.72
N ARG A 492 41.66 0.12 -1.92
CA ARG A 492 40.79 1.15 -1.30
C ARG A 492 40.31 2.23 -2.31
N ARG A 493 40.86 2.21 -3.52
CA ARG A 493 40.65 3.18 -4.61
C ARG A 493 40.60 2.44 -5.94
N PHE A 494 39.73 2.85 -6.85
CA PHE A 494 39.78 2.41 -8.24
C PHE A 494 39.94 3.61 -9.18
N ALA A 495 40.71 3.42 -10.23
CA ALA A 495 40.96 4.43 -11.25
C ALA A 495 40.21 4.03 -12.52
N VAL A 496 39.25 4.84 -12.97
CA VAL A 496 38.59 4.66 -14.26
C VAL A 496 39.22 5.60 -15.26
N ARG A 497 39.63 5.05 -16.41
CA ARG A 497 40.09 5.85 -17.54
C ARG A 497 38.89 6.20 -18.40
N MET A 498 38.58 7.49 -18.46
CA MET A 498 37.48 8.01 -19.26
C MET A 498 37.86 8.06 -20.75
N PRO A 499 36.89 8.12 -21.68
CA PRO A 499 37.15 8.17 -23.12
C PRO A 499 37.97 9.38 -23.58
N ASP A 500 38.00 10.46 -22.79
CA ASP A 500 38.80 11.67 -23.02
C ASP A 500 40.28 11.52 -22.57
N GLY A 501 40.66 10.34 -22.07
CA GLY A 501 42.01 10.05 -21.58
C GLY A 501 42.25 10.47 -20.13
N SER A 502 41.30 11.13 -19.47
CA SER A 502 41.39 11.48 -18.06
C SER A 502 41.23 10.24 -17.17
N THR A 503 41.87 10.25 -16.00
CA THR A 503 41.78 9.14 -15.04
C THR A 503 41.15 9.65 -13.75
N THR A 504 39.93 9.21 -13.44
CA THR A 504 39.25 9.54 -12.18
C THR A 504 39.50 8.46 -11.16
N VAL A 505 40.14 8.82 -10.05
CA VAL A 505 40.36 7.92 -8.91
C VAL A 505 39.21 8.08 -7.92
N THR A 506 38.39 7.05 -7.78
CA THR A 506 37.25 7.02 -6.86
C THR A 506 37.59 6.14 -5.67
N GLU A 507 37.45 6.68 -4.45
CA GLU A 507 37.57 5.89 -3.22
C GLU A 507 36.37 4.98 -3.06
N MET A 508 36.63 3.69 -2.79
CA MET A 508 35.58 2.74 -2.50
C MET A 508 35.05 2.98 -1.09
N LYS A 509 33.77 3.31 -0.96
CA LYS A 509 33.09 3.31 0.34
C LYS A 509 32.75 1.87 0.72
N THR A 510 33.33 1.39 1.82
CA THR A 510 32.89 0.15 2.47
C THR A 510 31.53 0.39 3.11
N VAL A 511 30.51 -0.31 2.62
CA VAL A 511 29.22 -0.44 3.30
C VAL A 511 29.24 -1.78 4.02
N SER A 512 29.55 -1.76 5.31
CA SER A 512 29.43 -2.92 6.19
C SER A 512 28.30 -2.68 7.18
N VAL A 513 27.40 -3.65 7.31
CA VAL A 513 26.37 -3.67 8.35
C VAL A 513 26.81 -4.72 9.35
N GLU A 514 27.20 -4.29 10.55
CA GLU A 514 27.48 -5.17 11.68
C GLU A 514 26.25 -5.16 12.59
N PHE A 515 25.82 -6.34 13.03
CA PHE A 515 24.75 -6.51 14.01
C PHE A 515 25.19 -7.54 15.06
N GLU A 516 24.82 -7.32 16.31
CA GLU A 516 25.10 -8.25 17.39
C GLU A 516 23.98 -9.30 17.46
N LEU A 517 24.35 -10.58 17.49
CA LEU A 517 23.42 -11.65 17.82
C LEU A 517 23.31 -11.79 19.34
N PRO A 518 22.14 -12.16 19.88
CA PRO A 518 21.99 -12.40 21.31
C PRO A 518 22.99 -13.45 21.80
N SER A 519 23.67 -13.17 22.92
CA SER A 519 24.65 -14.08 23.51
C SER A 519 24.07 -15.49 23.73
N SER A 520 22.81 -15.60 24.15
CA SER A 520 22.13 -16.89 24.33
C SER A 520 21.95 -17.66 23.03
N GLU A 521 21.68 -16.98 21.91
CA GLU A 521 21.53 -17.61 20.59
C GLU A 521 22.87 -18.12 20.05
N VAL A 522 23.97 -17.47 20.41
CA VAL A 522 25.32 -17.93 20.06
C VAL A 522 25.71 -19.18 20.86
N LEU A 523 25.31 -19.25 22.14
CA LEU A 523 25.65 -20.36 23.04
C LEU A 523 24.74 -21.58 22.87
N ASN A 524 23.41 -21.37 22.94
CA ASN A 524 22.40 -22.42 22.84
C ASN A 524 21.09 -21.90 22.19
N PRO A 525 20.97 -21.99 20.85
CA PRO A 525 19.83 -21.43 20.11
C PRO A 525 18.45 -21.96 20.56
N LEU A 526 18.35 -23.24 20.94
CA LEU A 526 17.08 -23.87 21.31
C LEU A 526 16.57 -23.34 22.66
N GLU A 527 17.45 -23.26 23.64
CA GLU A 527 17.11 -22.76 24.98
C GLU A 527 16.83 -21.25 24.95
N ALA A 528 17.57 -20.50 24.13
CA ALA A 528 17.33 -19.09 23.86
C ALA A 528 15.92 -18.85 23.25
N LEU A 529 15.51 -19.68 22.29
CA LEU A 529 14.17 -19.59 21.71
C LEU A 529 13.10 -19.87 22.77
N LEU A 530 13.28 -20.92 23.58
CA LEU A 530 12.35 -21.28 24.65
C LEU A 530 12.23 -20.18 25.70
N SER A 531 13.34 -19.59 26.15
CA SER A 531 13.33 -18.50 27.13
C SER A 531 12.59 -17.27 26.59
N ARG A 532 12.84 -16.87 25.34
CA ARG A 532 12.14 -15.76 24.68
C ARG A 532 10.65 -16.00 24.54
N THR A 533 10.23 -17.21 24.17
CA THR A 533 8.80 -17.54 24.11
C THR A 533 8.11 -17.48 25.47
N ALA A 534 8.83 -17.80 26.55
CA ALA A 534 8.33 -17.69 27.92
C ALA A 534 8.10 -16.22 28.35
N TYR A 535 9.00 -15.31 27.98
CA TYR A 535 8.80 -13.86 28.16
C TYR A 535 7.51 -13.40 27.47
N VAL A 536 7.28 -13.80 26.21
CA VAL A 536 6.06 -13.41 25.48
C VAL A 536 4.79 -13.95 26.14
N ALA A 537 4.83 -15.14 26.75
CA ALA A 537 3.72 -15.72 27.49
C ALA A 537 3.47 -15.06 28.87
N GLY A 538 4.31 -14.10 29.28
CA GLY A 538 4.27 -13.48 30.60
C GLY A 538 4.83 -14.36 31.71
N GLY A 539 5.42 -15.52 31.35
CA GLY A 539 6.05 -16.46 32.27
C GLY A 539 7.55 -16.26 32.31
N ALA A 540 8.01 -15.13 32.84
CA ALA A 540 9.38 -15.04 33.35
C ALA A 540 9.27 -15.09 34.89
N LYS A 541 9.94 -16.08 35.49
CA LYS A 541 10.06 -16.24 36.95
C LYS A 541 11.01 -15.19 37.52
#